data_AF-A0A970XVE0-F1
#
_entry.id   AF-A0A970XVE0-F1
#
_cell.length_a   1.000
_cell.length_b   1.000
_cell.length_c   1.000
_cell.angle_alpha   90.00
_cell.angle_beta   90.00
_cell.angle_gamma   90.00
#
_symmetry.space_group_name_H-M   'P 1'
#
loop_
_entity.id
_entity.type
_entity.pdbx_description
1 polymer ?
#
loop_
_entity_poly.entity_id
_entity_poly.type
_entity_poly.pdbx_seq_one_letter_code
_entity_poly.pdbx_strand_id
1 'polypeptide(L)'
;MPRSAPPLTGGDALRLGALAGFAAVLLAPLRHYVGPMKRVTEAKIEHDSFPLSTYPMFSADRRGRIVIPHVVGFTADGERVIPHYRHYGSGGHNQVRKQLARDVRQGRAVEVAQRYADSLAAADRERRGGEAAILRVAVVRARYVFDDWFAGDRAPQAESVHAECAVGGTATAGPGEPLPRLRTPGPQR
;
A
#
# COMPACT_ATOMS: atom_id res chain seq x y z
N MET A 1 -34.64 -57.59 23.96
CA MET A 1 -35.84 -56.76 23.78
C MET A 1 -35.50 -55.58 22.89
N PRO A 2 -36.19 -55.36 21.76
CA PRO A 2 -35.94 -54.20 20.90
C PRO A 2 -36.50 -52.92 21.57
N ARG A 3 -35.67 -51.89 21.69
CA ARG A 3 -36.06 -50.56 22.18
C ARG A 3 -36.92 -49.90 21.11
N SER A 4 -38.20 -49.65 21.40
CA SER A 4 -39.07 -48.82 20.56
C SER A 4 -38.52 -47.39 20.55
N ALA A 5 -38.35 -46.81 19.36
CA ALA A 5 -37.90 -45.43 19.22
C ALA A 5 -38.99 -44.46 19.72
N PRO A 6 -38.61 -43.35 20.39
CA PRO A 6 -39.59 -42.37 20.86
C PRO A 6 -40.34 -41.73 19.68
N PRO A 7 -41.62 -41.35 19.87
CA PRO A 7 -42.43 -40.74 18.82
C PRO A 7 -41.88 -39.38 18.41
N LEU A 8 -41.81 -39.13 17.10
CA LEU A 8 -41.37 -37.86 16.53
C LEU A 8 -42.32 -36.73 16.96
N THR A 9 -41.76 -35.66 17.50
CA THR A 9 -42.53 -34.48 17.96
C THR A 9 -42.39 -33.31 17.00
N GLY A 10 -43.30 -32.33 17.08
CA GLY A 10 -43.19 -31.09 16.30
C GLY A 10 -41.89 -30.30 16.59
N GLY A 11 -41.31 -30.45 17.78
CA GLY A 11 -40.01 -29.88 18.12
C GLY A 11 -38.85 -30.49 17.34
N ASP A 12 -38.94 -31.77 16.96
CA ASP A 12 -37.92 -32.45 16.16
C ASP A 12 -37.95 -31.95 14.71
N ALA A 13 -39.14 -31.69 14.17
CA ALA A 13 -39.28 -31.07 12.85
C ALA A 13 -38.65 -29.67 12.78
N LEU A 14 -38.82 -28.88 13.84
CA LEU A 14 -38.28 -27.51 13.90
C LEU A 14 -36.73 -27.51 14.01
N ARG A 15 -36.17 -28.46 14.79
CA ARG A 15 -34.71 -28.66 14.88
C ARG A 15 -34.12 -29.13 13.57
N LEU A 16 -34.77 -30.07 12.87
CA LEU A 16 -34.35 -30.53 11.55
C LEU A 16 -34.38 -29.39 10.52
N GLY A 17 -35.42 -28.55 10.54
CA GLY A 17 -35.49 -27.36 9.70
C GLY A 17 -34.35 -26.37 9.97
N ALA A 18 -34.04 -26.10 11.24
CA ALA A 18 -32.93 -25.22 11.62
C ALA A 18 -31.57 -25.77 11.19
N LEU A 19 -31.33 -27.08 11.37
CA LEU A 19 -30.09 -27.74 10.95
C LEU A 19 -29.95 -27.75 9.43
N ALA A 20 -31.04 -27.99 8.69
CA ALA A 20 -31.04 -27.92 7.23
C ALA A 20 -30.74 -26.50 6.72
N GLY A 21 -31.33 -25.47 7.36
CA GLY A 21 -31.04 -24.07 7.06
C GLY A 21 -29.57 -23.72 7.31
N PHE A 22 -29.03 -24.14 8.46
CA PHE A 22 -27.62 -23.92 8.79
C PHE A 22 -26.68 -24.63 7.79
N ALA A 23 -26.97 -25.87 7.43
CA ALA A 23 -26.22 -26.61 6.42
C ALA A 23 -26.28 -25.91 5.06
N ALA A 24 -27.43 -25.36 4.67
CA ALA A 24 -27.57 -24.60 3.43
C ALA A 24 -26.71 -23.34 3.42
N VAL A 25 -26.59 -22.63 4.56
CA VAL A 25 -25.69 -21.46 4.69
C VAL A 25 -24.22 -21.87 4.53
N LEU A 26 -23.81 -22.97 5.18
CA LEU A 26 -22.45 -23.47 5.08
C LEU A 26 -22.09 -23.94 3.65
N LEU A 27 -23.06 -24.49 2.92
CA LEU A 27 -22.86 -25.02 1.58
C LEU A 27 -23.12 -23.98 0.47
N ALA A 28 -23.73 -22.83 0.78
CA ALA A 28 -24.01 -21.77 -0.19
C ALA A 28 -22.81 -21.32 -1.04
N PRO A 29 -21.55 -21.31 -0.56
CA PRO A 29 -20.39 -20.98 -1.40
C PRO A 29 -20.15 -21.97 -2.54
N LEU A 30 -20.53 -23.24 -2.38
CA LEU A 30 -20.31 -24.29 -3.40
C LEU A 30 -21.10 -24.05 -4.68
N ARG A 31 -22.16 -23.24 -4.65
CA ARG A 31 -22.92 -22.85 -5.86
C ARG A 31 -22.06 -22.15 -6.92
N HIS A 32 -20.94 -21.53 -6.52
CA HIS A 32 -19.99 -20.89 -7.44
C HIS A 32 -19.17 -21.90 -8.25
N TYR A 33 -19.28 -23.19 -7.93
CA TYR A 33 -18.58 -24.29 -8.61
C TYR A 33 -19.53 -25.17 -9.44
N VAL A 34 -20.82 -24.84 -9.48
CA VAL A 34 -21.82 -25.60 -10.23
C VAL A 34 -21.91 -25.05 -11.65
N GLY A 35 -21.50 -25.85 -12.64
CA GLY A 35 -21.60 -25.51 -14.06
C GLY A 35 -20.48 -26.11 -14.92
N PRO A 36 -20.46 -25.82 -16.24
CA PRO A 36 -19.37 -26.22 -17.11
C PRO A 36 -18.07 -25.61 -16.59
N MET A 37 -17.08 -26.44 -16.24
CA MET A 37 -15.82 -26.00 -15.63
C MET A 37 -15.15 -24.87 -16.41
N LYS A 38 -15.27 -24.85 -17.74
CA LYS A 38 -14.76 -23.76 -18.59
C LYS A 38 -15.30 -22.37 -18.18
N ARG A 39 -16.61 -22.24 -17.92
CA ARG A 39 -17.23 -20.96 -17.52
C ARG A 39 -16.87 -20.56 -16.10
N VAL A 40 -16.77 -21.54 -15.19
CA VAL A 40 -16.32 -21.32 -13.80
C VAL A 40 -14.86 -20.86 -13.78
N THR A 41 -14.01 -21.46 -14.62
CA THR A 41 -12.61 -21.08 -14.79
C THR A 41 -12.46 -19.69 -15.39
N GLU A 42 -13.22 -19.35 -16.45
CA GLU A 42 -13.22 -18.01 -17.06
C GLU A 42 -13.61 -16.93 -16.04
N ALA A 43 -14.71 -17.12 -15.31
CA ALA A 43 -15.16 -16.16 -14.29
C ALA A 43 -14.17 -16.02 -13.12
N LYS A 44 -13.50 -17.10 -12.73
CA LYS A 44 -12.44 -17.08 -11.70
C LYS A 44 -11.20 -16.33 -12.16
N ILE A 45 -10.75 -16.55 -13.40
CA ILE A 45 -9.59 -15.86 -13.98
C ILE A 45 -9.87 -14.35 -14.11
N GLU A 46 -11.12 -13.97 -14.39
CA GLU A 46 -11.53 -12.58 -14.51
C GLU A 46 -11.58 -11.84 -13.17
N HIS A 47 -11.94 -12.51 -12.06
CA HIS A 47 -12.26 -11.85 -10.80
C HIS A 47 -11.43 -12.25 -9.57
N ASP A 48 -10.73 -13.39 -9.52
CA ASP A 48 -10.03 -13.82 -8.30
C ASP A 48 -8.61 -14.35 -8.54
N SER A 49 -7.68 -13.73 -7.83
CA SER A 49 -6.27 -14.09 -7.76
C SER A 49 -6.08 -15.01 -6.55
N PHE A 50 -5.57 -16.22 -6.79
CA PHE A 50 -5.15 -17.29 -5.84
C PHE A 50 -6.19 -18.42 -5.62
N PRO A 51 -5.81 -19.73 -5.74
CA PRO A 51 -4.54 -20.32 -5.27
C PRO A 51 -3.64 -21.01 -6.31
N LEU A 52 -3.88 -20.83 -7.61
CA LEU A 52 -2.94 -21.22 -8.67
C LEU A 52 -2.39 -19.96 -9.33
N SER A 53 -1.57 -19.22 -8.58
CA SER A 53 -0.83 -18.05 -9.05
C SER A 53 0.18 -18.45 -10.12
N THR A 54 -0.25 -18.57 -11.37
CA THR A 54 0.60 -18.08 -12.46
C THR A 54 0.80 -16.61 -12.16
N TYR A 55 2.02 -16.25 -11.73
CA TYR A 55 2.50 -14.88 -11.54
C TYR A 55 1.81 -13.97 -12.56
N PRO A 56 1.17 -12.87 -12.13
CA PRO A 56 2.01 -11.85 -11.53
C PRO A 56 1.32 -10.90 -10.52
N MET A 57 2.06 -10.51 -9.47
CA MET A 57 1.90 -9.19 -8.83
C MET A 57 2.26 -8.00 -9.77
N PHE A 58 2.33 -8.25 -11.09
CA PHE A 58 2.76 -7.39 -12.19
C PHE A 58 1.69 -7.19 -13.29
N SER A 59 0.48 -7.75 -13.16
CA SER A 59 -0.60 -7.60 -14.18
C SER A 59 -1.43 -6.33 -14.00
N ALA A 60 -1.29 -5.63 -12.88
CA ALA A 60 -1.84 -4.29 -12.76
C ALA A 60 -1.05 -3.37 -13.69
N ASP A 61 -1.63 -2.99 -14.84
CA ASP A 61 -1.07 -1.97 -15.72
C ASP A 61 -0.93 -0.66 -14.94
N ARG A 62 0.31 -0.34 -14.58
CA ARG A 62 0.66 0.90 -13.87
C ARG A 62 0.82 2.08 -14.82
N ARG A 63 0.46 1.91 -16.11
CA ARG A 63 0.55 2.92 -17.16
C ARG A 63 1.94 3.54 -17.25
N GLY A 64 2.96 2.67 -17.13
CA GLY A 64 4.38 3.02 -17.19
C GLY A 64 4.89 3.95 -16.07
N ARG A 65 4.16 4.12 -14.96
CA ARG A 65 4.51 5.09 -13.93
C ARG A 65 4.09 4.70 -12.52
N ILE A 66 4.63 5.41 -11.53
CA ILE A 66 4.16 5.33 -10.15
C ILE A 66 4.19 6.70 -9.48
N VAL A 67 3.20 6.97 -8.62
CA VAL A 67 3.17 8.14 -7.76
C VAL A 67 3.27 7.68 -6.32
N ILE A 68 4.30 8.11 -5.60
CA ILE A 68 4.59 7.63 -4.25
C ILE A 68 4.83 8.84 -3.33
N PRO A 69 4.03 9.00 -2.26
CA PRO A 69 4.41 9.86 -1.16
C PRO A 69 5.55 9.21 -0.35
N HIS A 70 6.63 9.93 -0.13
CA HIS A 70 7.79 9.47 0.64
C HIS A 70 8.54 10.65 1.28
N VAL A 71 9.57 10.37 2.08
CA VAL A 71 10.43 11.39 2.68
C VAL A 71 11.78 11.41 1.98
N VAL A 72 12.30 12.61 1.81
CA VAL A 72 13.61 12.89 1.24
C VAL A 72 14.37 13.74 2.24
N GLY A 73 15.62 13.38 2.49
CA GLY A 73 16.59 14.20 3.22
C GLY A 73 17.46 15.00 2.26
N PHE A 74 17.89 16.16 2.69
CA PHE A 74 18.83 17.03 1.98
C PHE A 74 20.07 17.27 2.83
N THR A 75 21.24 17.11 2.23
CA THR A 75 22.53 17.43 2.85
C THR A 75 22.86 18.92 2.71
N ALA A 76 23.98 19.36 3.32
CA ALA A 76 24.50 20.71 3.16
C ALA A 76 24.80 21.06 1.69
N ASP A 77 25.26 20.08 0.92
CA ASP A 77 25.60 20.22 -0.50
C ASP A 77 24.36 20.15 -1.41
N GLY A 78 23.17 19.99 -0.83
CA GLY A 78 21.91 19.84 -1.55
C GLY A 78 21.68 18.43 -2.10
N GLU A 79 22.51 17.45 -1.74
CA GLU A 79 22.33 16.07 -2.16
C GLU A 79 21.04 15.47 -1.57
N ARG A 80 20.30 14.72 -2.39
CA ARG A 80 19.13 13.96 -1.94
C ARG A 80 19.55 12.62 -1.36
N VAL A 81 19.17 12.39 -0.11
CA VAL A 81 19.32 11.11 0.58
C VAL A 81 17.94 10.59 0.94
N ILE A 82 17.67 9.30 0.74
CA ILE A 82 16.41 8.69 1.19
C ILE A 82 16.60 8.15 2.61
N PRO A 83 16.04 8.82 3.64
CA PRO A 83 16.21 8.37 5.02
C PRO A 83 15.51 7.03 5.26
N HIS A 84 16.07 6.24 6.16
CA HIS A 84 15.58 4.92 6.47
C HIS A 84 14.18 5.00 7.08
N TYR A 85 13.29 4.11 6.64
CA TYR A 85 11.88 4.13 7.04
C TYR A 85 11.65 4.01 8.56
N ARG A 86 12.64 3.49 9.30
CA ARG A 86 12.57 3.31 10.76
C ARG A 86 12.43 4.60 11.55
N HIS A 87 12.80 5.74 10.96
CA HIS A 87 12.56 7.05 11.57
C HIS A 87 11.06 7.35 11.79
N TYR A 88 10.17 6.68 11.05
CA TYR A 88 8.74 6.89 11.15
C TYR A 88 7.98 5.75 11.85
N GLY A 89 8.46 4.50 11.73
CA GLY A 89 7.81 3.37 12.38
C GLY A 89 8.70 2.13 12.46
N SER A 90 8.39 1.26 13.42
CA SER A 90 9.17 0.04 13.73
C SER A 90 8.77 -1.20 12.93
N GLY A 91 7.73 -1.14 12.10
CA GLY A 91 7.23 -2.26 11.31
C GLY A 91 8.11 -2.61 10.09
N GLY A 92 7.61 -3.48 9.21
CA GLY A 92 8.30 -3.78 7.95
C GLY A 92 8.27 -2.60 6.97
N HIS A 93 9.27 -2.48 6.10
CA HIS A 93 9.40 -1.36 5.13
C HIS A 93 8.08 -1.08 4.37
N ASN A 94 7.44 -2.11 3.82
CA ASN A 94 6.18 -1.97 3.07
C ASN A 94 5.02 -1.48 3.94
N GLN A 95 4.96 -1.91 5.20
CA GLN A 95 3.92 -1.50 6.15
C GLN A 95 4.10 -0.02 6.52
N VAL A 96 5.33 0.38 6.84
CA VAL A 96 5.66 1.77 7.18
C VAL A 96 5.42 2.69 5.99
N ARG A 97 5.78 2.28 4.76
CA ARG A 97 5.47 3.03 3.54
C ARG A 97 3.96 3.22 3.34
N LYS A 98 3.15 2.17 3.55
CA LYS A 98 1.68 2.28 3.46
C LYS A 98 1.10 3.20 4.53
N GLN A 99 1.63 3.15 5.75
CA GLN A 99 1.24 4.04 6.84
C GLN A 99 1.54 5.50 6.51
N LEU A 100 2.78 5.79 6.11
CA LEU A 100 3.18 7.13 5.66
C LEU A 100 2.28 7.63 4.54
N ALA A 101 2.06 6.80 3.52
CA ALA A 101 1.22 7.18 2.39
C ALA A 101 -0.22 7.48 2.80
N ARG A 102 -0.76 6.79 3.80
CA ARG A 102 -2.08 7.05 4.36
C ARG A 102 -2.10 8.37 5.14
N ASP A 103 -1.09 8.62 5.96
CA ASP A 103 -0.97 9.83 6.77
C ASP A 103 -0.87 11.08 5.90
N VAL A 104 -0.03 11.06 4.86
CA VAL A 104 0.06 12.16 3.88
C VAL A 104 -1.27 12.39 3.17
N ARG A 105 -2.00 11.33 2.81
CA ARG A 105 -3.34 11.44 2.21
C ARG A 105 -4.38 12.02 3.17
N GLN A 106 -4.19 11.87 4.46
CA GLN A 106 -5.06 12.40 5.51
C GLN A 106 -4.64 13.80 5.99
N GLY A 107 -3.76 14.49 5.24
CA GLY A 107 -3.29 15.83 5.57
C GLY A 107 -2.21 15.87 6.66
N ARG A 108 -1.73 14.71 7.12
CA ARG A 108 -0.75 14.62 8.22
C ARG A 108 0.71 14.68 7.77
N ALA A 109 0.99 15.48 6.75
CA ALA A 109 2.34 15.57 6.21
C ALA A 109 3.31 16.25 7.17
N VAL A 110 2.84 17.24 7.94
CA VAL A 110 3.64 17.98 8.92
C VAL A 110 4.08 17.06 10.06
N GLU A 111 3.18 16.21 10.60
CA GLU A 111 3.55 15.26 11.64
C GLU A 111 4.53 14.20 11.13
N VAL A 112 4.39 13.77 9.87
CA VAL A 112 5.36 12.87 9.23
C VAL A 112 6.74 13.54 9.16
N ALA A 113 6.81 14.78 8.67
CA ALA A 113 8.06 15.53 8.55
C ALA A 113 8.73 15.72 9.92
N GLN A 114 7.95 16.15 10.93
CA GLN A 114 8.43 16.35 12.29
C GLN A 114 9.01 15.06 12.86
N ARG A 115 8.31 13.93 12.72
CA ARG A 115 8.76 12.65 13.27
C ARG A 115 10.09 12.18 12.67
N TYR A 116 10.28 12.37 11.37
CA TYR A 116 11.56 12.10 10.73
C TYR A 116 12.65 13.02 11.27
N ALA A 117 12.40 14.33 11.34
CA ALA A 117 13.36 15.30 11.84
C ALA A 117 13.77 15.05 13.29
N ASP A 118 12.83 14.72 14.17
CA ASP A 118 13.09 14.42 15.59
C ASP A 118 13.90 13.13 15.72
N SER A 119 13.54 12.09 14.97
CA SER A 119 14.27 10.82 14.99
C SER A 119 15.68 10.98 14.43
N LEU A 120 15.84 11.78 13.37
CA LEU A 120 17.14 12.17 12.84
C LEU A 120 17.89 13.11 13.78
N ALA A 121 17.25 13.88 14.64
CA ALA A 121 17.97 14.68 15.63
C ALA A 121 18.54 13.78 16.73
N ALA A 122 17.74 12.80 17.19
CA ALA A 122 18.06 11.94 18.32
C ALA A 122 19.04 10.77 18.02
N ALA A 123 19.25 10.38 16.77
CA ALA A 123 20.11 9.24 16.43
C ALA A 123 21.61 9.50 16.72
N ASP A 124 22.45 8.49 16.94
CA ASP A 124 23.90 8.75 17.06
C ASP A 124 24.52 9.01 15.69
N ARG A 125 25.26 10.11 15.49
CA ARG A 125 25.85 10.47 14.18
C ARG A 125 26.70 9.35 13.57
N GLU A 126 27.38 8.58 14.40
CA GLU A 126 28.27 7.50 13.98
C GLU A 126 27.53 6.25 13.46
N ARG A 127 26.28 6.03 13.87
CA ARG A 127 25.43 4.93 13.37
C ARG A 127 24.70 5.25 12.06
N ARG A 128 24.75 6.51 11.59
CA ARG A 128 23.87 7.02 10.53
C ARG A 128 24.43 6.91 9.11
N GLY A 129 25.72 6.58 8.92
CA GLY A 129 26.31 6.57 7.57
C GLY A 129 25.98 7.86 6.80
N GLY A 130 25.50 7.75 5.55
CA GLY A 130 25.09 8.89 4.73
C GLY A 130 23.94 9.74 5.29
N GLU A 131 23.15 9.23 6.26
CA GLU A 131 22.06 9.98 6.89
C GLU A 131 22.55 11.00 7.92
N ALA A 132 23.80 10.88 8.38
CA ALA A 132 24.41 11.84 9.32
C ALA A 132 24.49 13.25 8.72
N ALA A 133 24.59 13.33 7.39
CA ALA A 133 24.71 14.57 6.65
C ALA A 133 23.37 15.26 6.38
N ILE A 134 22.23 14.62 6.68
CA ILE A 134 20.90 15.19 6.44
C ILE A 134 20.67 16.36 7.39
N LEU A 135 20.41 17.55 6.83
CA LEU A 135 20.10 18.77 7.58
C LEU A 135 18.62 19.14 7.52
N ARG A 136 17.91 18.70 6.48
CA ARG A 136 16.49 18.99 6.26
C ARG A 136 15.81 17.77 5.66
N VAL A 137 14.56 17.54 6.04
CA VAL A 137 13.68 16.56 5.42
C VAL A 137 12.49 17.24 4.74
N ALA A 138 12.02 16.66 3.65
CA ALA A 138 10.78 17.03 2.99
C ALA A 138 9.90 15.79 2.78
N VAL A 139 8.62 15.94 3.07
CA VAL A 139 7.58 14.96 2.72
C VAL A 139 7.04 15.33 1.36
N VAL A 140 7.32 14.48 0.39
CA VAL A 140 7.05 14.75 -1.01
C VAL A 140 6.06 13.74 -1.58
N ARG A 141 5.29 14.15 -2.58
CA ARG A 141 4.60 13.26 -3.49
C ARG A 141 5.35 13.32 -4.82
N ALA A 142 6.01 12.23 -5.18
CA ALA A 142 6.82 12.16 -6.38
C ALA A 142 6.22 11.21 -7.41
N ARG A 143 6.40 11.54 -8.70
CA ARG A 143 6.09 10.66 -9.82
C ARG A 143 7.37 10.19 -10.48
N TYR A 144 7.44 8.89 -10.72
CA TYR A 144 8.50 8.25 -11.48
C TYR A 144 7.91 7.59 -12.72
N VAL A 145 8.60 7.73 -13.85
CA VAL A 145 8.32 7.03 -15.10
C VAL A 145 9.26 5.83 -15.17
N PHE A 146 8.73 4.66 -15.51
CA PHE A 146 9.50 3.42 -15.47
C PHE A 146 10.61 3.39 -16.51
N ASP A 147 10.34 3.87 -17.73
CA ASP A 147 11.33 3.90 -18.81
C ASP A 147 12.55 4.72 -18.39
N ASP A 148 12.34 5.94 -17.89
CA ASP A 148 13.40 6.82 -17.37
C ASP A 148 14.16 6.16 -16.21
N TRP A 149 13.42 5.61 -15.23
CA TRP A 149 13.99 4.98 -14.04
C TRP A 149 14.89 3.78 -14.38
N PHE A 150 14.42 2.89 -15.26
CA PHE A 150 15.17 1.71 -15.66
C PHE A 150 16.27 2.03 -16.67
N ALA A 151 16.18 3.16 -17.39
CA ALA A 151 17.27 3.71 -18.20
C ALA A 151 18.37 4.39 -17.36
N GLY A 152 18.16 4.56 -16.05
CA GLY A 152 19.16 5.07 -15.11
C GLY A 152 18.86 6.46 -14.56
N ASP A 153 17.87 7.18 -15.10
CA ASP A 153 17.41 8.44 -14.53
C ASP A 153 16.48 8.18 -13.34
N ARG A 154 17.07 8.24 -12.15
CA ARG A 154 16.36 8.00 -10.89
C ARG A 154 15.72 9.26 -10.30
N ALA A 155 15.77 10.39 -11.00
CA ALA A 155 15.08 11.59 -10.57
C ALA A 155 13.55 11.44 -10.76
N PRO A 156 12.73 12.06 -9.90
CA PRO A 156 11.31 12.12 -10.14
C PRO A 156 10.99 13.01 -11.33
N GLN A 157 10.11 12.55 -12.23
CA GLN A 157 9.59 13.33 -13.36
C GLN A 157 8.82 14.57 -12.90
N ALA A 158 8.16 14.48 -11.74
CA ALA A 158 7.48 15.60 -11.10
C ALA A 158 7.38 15.34 -9.59
N GLU A 159 7.45 16.42 -8.82
CA GLU A 159 7.38 16.36 -7.36
C GLU A 159 6.54 17.50 -6.81
N SER A 160 5.85 17.24 -5.70
CA SER A 160 5.16 18.24 -4.89
C SER A 160 5.52 18.06 -3.43
N VAL A 161 5.90 19.15 -2.79
CA VAL A 161 6.29 19.18 -1.38
C VAL A 161 5.06 19.45 -0.51
N HIS A 162 4.75 18.53 0.40
CA HIS A 162 3.63 18.64 1.31
C HIS A 162 4.00 19.17 2.69
N ALA A 163 5.23 18.93 3.14
CA ALA A 163 5.77 19.47 4.39
C ALA A 163 7.30 19.41 4.37
N GLU A 164 7.94 20.28 5.15
CA GLU A 164 9.39 20.30 5.33
C GLU A 164 9.75 20.49 6.79
N CYS A 165 10.94 20.04 7.20
CA CYS A 165 11.44 20.24 8.55
C CYS A 165 12.97 20.22 8.56
N ALA A 166 13.60 21.21 9.18
CA ALA A 166 15.02 21.15 9.52
C ALA A 166 15.23 20.12 10.65
N VAL A 167 16.33 19.38 10.63
CA VAL A 167 16.65 18.43 11.70
C VAL A 167 16.84 19.20 13.02
N GLY A 168 16.04 18.87 14.04
CA GLY A 168 15.99 19.61 15.31
C GLY A 168 15.16 20.90 15.29
N GLY A 169 14.46 21.18 14.19
CA GLY A 169 13.56 22.32 14.06
C GLY A 169 12.07 21.94 14.14
N THR A 170 11.22 22.88 13.73
CA THR A 170 9.77 22.71 13.65
C THR A 170 9.34 22.52 12.21
N ALA A 171 8.49 21.53 11.95
CA ALA A 171 7.96 21.25 10.62
C ALA A 171 6.98 22.33 10.15
N THR A 172 7.01 22.64 8.87
CA THR A 172 6.10 23.57 8.20
C THR A 172 5.37 22.88 7.06
N ALA A 173 4.14 23.34 6.78
CA ALA A 173 3.38 22.86 5.63
C ALA A 173 4.00 23.39 4.33
N GLY A 174 4.13 22.50 3.35
CA GLY A 174 4.52 22.85 1.99
C GLY A 174 3.31 23.24 1.13
N PRO A 175 3.55 23.71 -0.11
CA PRO A 175 2.48 24.16 -1.00
C PRO A 175 1.51 23.03 -1.40
N GLY A 176 1.96 21.76 -1.36
CA GLY A 176 1.10 20.59 -1.54
C GLY A 176 0.41 20.53 -2.91
N GLU A 177 0.95 21.22 -3.91
CA GLU A 177 0.33 21.40 -5.22
C GLU A 177 0.06 20.06 -5.92
N PRO A 178 -1.03 19.96 -6.70
CA PRO A 178 -1.25 18.80 -7.54
C PRO A 178 -0.10 18.62 -8.53
N LEU A 179 0.38 17.39 -8.68
CA LEU A 179 1.42 17.10 -9.66
C LEU A 179 0.94 17.46 -11.07
N PRO A 180 1.79 18.09 -11.90
CA PRO A 180 1.45 18.46 -13.27
C PRO A 180 1.02 17.23 -14.07
N ARG A 181 0.11 17.40 -15.04
CA ARG A 181 -0.26 16.31 -15.95
C ARG A 181 0.96 15.86 -16.74
N LEU A 182 1.05 14.56 -17.02
CA LEU A 182 2.06 14.06 -17.94
C LEU A 182 1.83 14.70 -19.32
N ARG A 183 2.89 15.17 -19.94
CA ARG A 183 2.84 15.52 -21.36
C ARG A 183 2.60 14.21 -22.11
N THR A 184 1.50 14.12 -22.85
CA THR A 184 1.29 12.99 -23.76
C THR A 184 2.43 13.02 -24.77
N PRO A 185 3.17 11.91 -24.99
CA PRO A 185 4.07 11.85 -26.14
C PRO A 185 3.25 12.13 -27.39
N GLY A 186 3.70 13.11 -28.21
CA GLY A 186 3.07 13.38 -29.49
C GLY A 186 3.06 12.12 -30.36
N PRO A 187 2.15 12.02 -31.35
CA PRO A 187 2.11 10.86 -32.23
C PRO A 187 3.50 10.64 -32.85
N GLN A 188 4.09 9.47 -32.61
CA GLN A 188 5.28 9.04 -33.33
C GLN A 188 4.87 8.92 -34.80
N ARG A 189 5.55 9.68 -35.66
CA ARG A 189 5.37 9.64 -37.12
C ARG A 189 6.14 8.47 -37.72
#